data_AF-R6LXR7-F1
#
_entry.id   AF-R6LXR7-F1
#
_cell.length_a   1.000
_cell.length_b   1.000
_cell.length_c   1.000
_cell.angle_alpha   90.00
_cell.angle_beta   90.00
_cell.angle_gamma   90.00
#
_symmetry.space_group_name_H-M   'P 1'
#
loop_
_entity.id
_entity.type
_entity.pdbx_description
1 polymer ?
#
loop_
_entity_poly.entity_id
_entity_poly.type
_entity_poly.pdbx_seq_one_letter_code
_entity_poly.pdbx_strand_id
1 'polypeptide(L)'
;MPGETTPELAHEAGVEFARRLLGDKYEAVICTHINKEHLHCHIVFNSVSFVDGVKYRNAFKDYFEDIRGISNEVSRKYGFSVIQPEGSGQHYAEWNAERSGKTTIRDLVRQDLDAAIAVSFTFASLLDILRKRGYTVKYGFNVKHTAVKPPGGARFLRLDSLGEDYTEEAILQRLRRQRGVTAAIPPEQSESKRYTIRKQPRRYPPVKRGSFRALYLYYLYLLSPQKKRPQKVPFETRAEVRRAKQYRQQFFLLQKYHIDTKPELEMLSDALSNEMQILVDRRKELYALRREQPSEQLDADIDSLTAQLRPLRRELRLCRKIAEYAPRMLKQVQESNTPPTKNHAPNKARERRHSLWR
;
A
#
# COMPACT_ATOMS: atom_id res chain seq x y z
N MET A 1 -26.42 -11.96 -1.77
CA MET A 1 -26.70 -10.57 -1.31
C MET A 1 -27.54 -10.63 -0.04
N PRO A 2 -27.56 -9.60 0.81
CA PRO A 2 -28.48 -9.57 1.95
C PRO A 2 -29.93 -9.64 1.46
N GLY A 3 -30.72 -10.60 1.96
CA GLY A 3 -32.15 -10.73 1.65
C GLY A 3 -32.55 -11.68 0.51
N GLU A 4 -31.59 -12.36 -0.15
CA GLU A 4 -31.90 -13.31 -1.24
C GLU A 4 -32.29 -14.73 -0.76
N THR A 5 -32.11 -15.04 0.52
CA THR A 5 -32.26 -16.41 1.05
C THR A 5 -32.74 -16.41 2.48
N THR A 6 -33.40 -17.48 2.92
CA THR A 6 -33.78 -17.71 4.32
C THR A 6 -32.71 -18.54 5.03
N PRO A 7 -32.64 -18.51 6.38
CA PRO A 7 -31.67 -19.32 7.13
C PRO A 7 -31.76 -20.82 6.82
N GLU A 8 -32.96 -21.34 6.63
CA GLU A 8 -33.23 -22.75 6.30
C GLU A 8 -32.69 -23.09 4.92
N LEU A 9 -32.99 -22.24 3.93
CA LEU A 9 -32.60 -22.45 2.54
C LEU A 9 -31.08 -22.27 2.35
N ALA A 10 -30.47 -21.35 3.10
CA ALA A 10 -29.01 -21.24 3.19
C ALA A 10 -28.36 -22.46 3.84
N HIS A 11 -29.00 -23.04 4.86
CA HIS A 11 -28.53 -24.26 5.50
C HIS A 11 -28.61 -25.46 4.56
N GLU A 12 -29.73 -25.66 3.88
CA GLU A 12 -29.92 -26.72 2.88
C GLU A 12 -28.90 -26.63 1.75
N ALA A 13 -28.69 -25.43 1.20
CA ALA A 13 -27.64 -25.20 0.21
C ALA A 13 -26.23 -25.52 0.75
N GLY A 14 -25.95 -25.17 2.01
CA GLY A 14 -24.69 -25.51 2.68
C GLY A 14 -24.49 -27.02 2.86
N VAL A 15 -25.55 -27.75 3.21
CA VAL A 15 -25.56 -29.22 3.33
C VAL A 15 -25.34 -29.86 1.96
N GLU A 16 -26.03 -29.40 0.91
CA GLU A 16 -25.86 -29.93 -0.44
C GLU A 16 -24.44 -29.66 -0.97
N PHE A 17 -23.90 -28.46 -0.72
CA PHE A 17 -22.54 -28.13 -1.06
C PHE A 17 -21.52 -29.04 -0.36
N ALA A 18 -21.66 -29.25 0.95
CA ALA A 18 -20.80 -30.14 1.72
C ALA A 18 -20.86 -31.58 1.18
N ARG A 19 -22.06 -32.09 0.89
CA ARG A 19 -22.28 -33.44 0.36
C ARG A 19 -21.62 -33.62 -1.03
N ARG A 20 -21.78 -32.65 -1.93
CA ARG A 20 -21.15 -32.71 -3.26
C ARG A 20 -19.62 -32.63 -3.19
N LEU A 21 -19.10 -31.82 -2.26
CA LEU A 21 -17.66 -31.60 -2.14
C LEU A 21 -16.93 -32.76 -1.45
N LEU A 22 -17.53 -33.30 -0.39
CA LEU A 22 -16.93 -34.30 0.48
C LEU A 22 -17.35 -35.73 0.11
N GLY A 23 -18.46 -35.89 -0.61
CA GLY A 23 -19.07 -37.19 -0.88
C GLY A 23 -19.40 -37.93 0.42
N ASP A 24 -19.56 -39.26 0.30
CA ASP A 24 -19.86 -40.13 1.45
C ASP A 24 -18.59 -40.64 2.15
N LYS A 25 -17.48 -39.88 2.06
CA LYS A 25 -16.15 -40.31 2.53
C LYS A 25 -15.65 -39.55 3.75
N TYR A 26 -16.16 -38.35 4.01
CA TYR A 26 -15.71 -37.50 5.11
C TYR A 26 -16.89 -37.07 5.97
N GLU A 27 -16.69 -37.07 7.28
CA GLU A 27 -17.67 -36.59 8.25
C GLU A 27 -17.62 -35.05 8.27
N ALA A 28 -18.79 -34.40 8.28
CA ALA A 28 -18.89 -32.94 8.31
C ALA A 28 -20.00 -32.45 9.24
N VAL A 29 -19.74 -31.32 9.90
CA VAL A 29 -20.70 -30.55 10.68
C VAL A 29 -20.91 -29.21 9.99
N ILE A 30 -22.17 -28.88 9.71
CA ILE A 30 -22.57 -27.62 9.07
C ILE A 30 -23.36 -26.78 10.07
N CYS A 31 -22.99 -25.50 10.24
CA CYS A 31 -23.69 -24.54 11.08
C CYS A 31 -24.01 -23.27 10.28
N THR A 32 -25.26 -22.82 10.30
CA THR A 32 -25.67 -21.55 9.65
C THR A 32 -25.77 -20.44 10.68
N HIS A 33 -25.13 -19.31 10.42
CA HIS A 33 -25.16 -18.15 11.30
C HIS A 33 -26.05 -17.03 10.74
N ILE A 34 -26.90 -16.51 11.63
CA ILE A 34 -27.85 -15.40 11.35
C ILE A 34 -27.46 -14.08 12.05
N ASN A 35 -26.29 -14.04 12.68
CA ASN A 35 -25.86 -12.94 13.56
C ASN A 35 -25.20 -11.75 12.84
N LYS A 36 -25.16 -11.76 11.51
CA LYS A 36 -24.57 -10.69 10.68
C LYS A 36 -25.57 -10.24 9.64
N GLU A 37 -25.28 -9.10 9.00
CA GLU A 37 -26.04 -8.57 7.86
C GLU A 37 -26.16 -9.56 6.68
N HIS A 38 -25.33 -10.61 6.64
CA HIS A 38 -25.40 -11.69 5.66
C HIS A 38 -25.40 -13.07 6.34
N LEU A 39 -26.24 -13.96 5.81
CA LEU A 39 -26.25 -15.38 6.15
C LEU A 39 -24.95 -16.03 5.67
N HIS A 40 -24.35 -16.86 6.53
CA HIS A 40 -23.15 -17.61 6.20
C HIS A 40 -23.16 -18.97 6.87
N CYS A 41 -22.62 -19.98 6.17
CA CYS A 41 -22.50 -21.35 6.67
C CYS A 41 -21.04 -21.66 7.02
N HIS A 42 -20.80 -22.22 8.20
CA HIS A 42 -19.55 -22.82 8.60
C HIS A 42 -19.63 -24.32 8.37
N ILE A 43 -18.65 -24.87 7.65
CA ILE A 43 -18.52 -26.30 7.40
C ILE A 43 -17.19 -26.74 8.01
N VAL A 44 -17.27 -27.61 9.01
CA VAL A 44 -16.11 -28.24 9.64
C VAL A 44 -16.17 -29.72 9.31
N PHE A 45 -15.13 -30.25 8.69
CA PHE A 45 -15.10 -31.66 8.28
C PHE A 45 -13.81 -32.34 8.70
N ASN A 46 -13.88 -33.65 8.87
CA ASN A 46 -12.73 -34.48 9.16
C ASN A 46 -11.82 -34.51 7.92
N SER A 47 -10.56 -34.13 8.09
CA SER A 47 -9.61 -34.10 6.99
C SER A 47 -9.15 -35.49 6.53
N VAL A 48 -9.47 -36.56 7.27
CA VAL A 48 -9.13 -37.94 6.93
C VAL A 48 -10.42 -38.72 6.66
N SER A 49 -10.45 -39.47 5.54
CA SER A 49 -11.61 -40.27 5.15
C SER A 49 -11.82 -41.40 6.16
N PHE A 50 -13.06 -41.56 6.62
CA PHE A 50 -13.43 -42.68 7.51
C PHE A 50 -13.59 -44.00 6.75
N VAL A 51 -13.65 -43.96 5.42
CA VAL A 51 -13.78 -45.13 4.55
C VAL A 51 -12.40 -45.68 4.19
N ASP A 52 -11.52 -44.82 3.67
CA ASP A 52 -10.27 -45.23 3.03
C ASP A 52 -9.01 -44.81 3.83
N GLY A 53 -9.15 -44.02 4.90
CA GLY A 53 -8.02 -43.47 5.68
C GLY A 53 -7.19 -42.41 4.94
N VAL A 54 -7.59 -42.02 3.74
CA VAL A 54 -6.87 -41.06 2.90
C VAL A 54 -7.17 -39.63 3.34
N LYS A 55 -6.12 -38.82 3.53
CA LYS A 55 -6.23 -37.40 3.84
C LYS A 55 -6.75 -36.61 2.64
N TYR A 56 -7.76 -35.78 2.86
CA TYR A 56 -8.25 -34.80 1.91
C TYR A 56 -7.10 -33.87 1.49
N ARG A 57 -6.77 -33.88 0.20
CA ARG A 57 -5.75 -33.03 -0.41
C ARG A 57 -6.44 -32.09 -1.38
N ASN A 58 -6.21 -30.80 -1.21
CA ASN A 58 -6.72 -29.78 -2.12
C ASN A 58 -5.51 -29.13 -2.79
N ALA A 59 -5.29 -29.37 -4.08
CA ALA A 59 -4.29 -28.61 -4.81
C ALA A 59 -4.87 -27.22 -5.14
N PHE A 60 -4.01 -26.19 -5.18
CA PHE A 60 -4.44 -24.81 -5.44
C PHE A 60 -5.18 -24.64 -6.78
N LYS A 61 -5.01 -25.58 -7.72
CA LYS A 61 -5.72 -25.66 -9.00
C LYS A 61 -7.16 -26.17 -8.81
N ASP A 62 -7.34 -27.21 -8.01
CA ASP A 62 -8.63 -27.86 -7.68
C ASP A 62 -9.56 -26.92 -6.88
N TYR A 63 -9.01 -25.97 -6.10
CA TYR A 63 -9.82 -24.99 -5.37
C TYR A 63 -10.67 -24.08 -6.27
N PHE A 64 -10.12 -23.66 -7.43
CA PHE A 64 -10.82 -22.73 -8.32
C PHE A 64 -11.75 -23.42 -9.32
N GLU A 65 -11.48 -24.68 -9.67
CA GLU A 65 -12.30 -25.46 -10.60
C GLU A 65 -13.37 -26.28 -9.83
N ASP A 66 -13.01 -26.99 -8.77
CA ASP A 66 -13.92 -27.93 -8.10
C ASP A 66 -14.76 -27.25 -7.02
N ILE A 67 -14.14 -26.58 -6.05
CA ILE A 67 -14.88 -25.99 -4.91
C ILE A 67 -15.76 -24.83 -5.37
N ARG A 68 -15.19 -23.91 -6.15
CA ARG A 68 -15.93 -22.77 -6.67
C ARG A 68 -16.98 -23.20 -7.70
N GLY A 69 -16.67 -24.19 -8.54
CA GLY A 69 -17.61 -24.77 -9.50
C GLY A 69 -18.83 -25.34 -8.79
N ILE A 70 -18.61 -26.25 -7.84
CA ILE A 70 -19.67 -26.90 -7.06
C ILE A 70 -20.49 -25.86 -6.29
N SER A 71 -19.84 -24.86 -5.67
CA SER A 71 -20.54 -23.78 -4.95
C SER A 71 -21.43 -22.95 -5.86
N ASN A 72 -20.94 -22.60 -7.06
CA ASN A 72 -21.71 -21.85 -8.06
C ASN A 72 -22.89 -22.67 -8.60
N GLU A 73 -22.71 -23.97 -8.85
CA GLU A 73 -23.79 -24.85 -9.29
C GLU A 73 -24.89 -24.99 -8.24
N VAL A 74 -24.50 -25.21 -6.98
CA VAL A 74 -25.45 -25.24 -5.87
C VAL A 74 -26.17 -23.89 -5.78
N SER A 75 -25.43 -22.78 -5.84
CA SER A 75 -26.03 -21.44 -5.82
C SER A 75 -27.05 -21.24 -6.94
N ARG A 76 -26.76 -21.66 -8.19
CA ARG A 76 -27.73 -21.59 -9.30
C ARG A 76 -28.95 -22.47 -9.07
N LYS A 77 -28.77 -23.68 -8.53
CA LYS A 77 -29.87 -24.61 -8.24
C LYS A 77 -30.89 -24.02 -7.25
N TYR A 78 -30.41 -23.30 -6.24
CA TYR A 78 -31.27 -22.63 -5.25
C TYR A 78 -31.69 -21.21 -5.68
N GLY A 79 -31.39 -20.79 -6.91
CA GLY A 79 -31.79 -19.48 -7.44
C GLY A 79 -30.98 -18.30 -6.90
N PHE A 80 -29.80 -18.54 -6.32
CA PHE A 80 -28.93 -17.49 -5.79
C PHE A 80 -28.10 -16.82 -6.87
N SER A 81 -27.85 -15.53 -6.68
CA SER A 81 -26.96 -14.72 -7.51
C SER A 81 -25.52 -15.24 -7.42
N VAL A 82 -24.96 -15.67 -8.56
CA VAL A 82 -23.57 -16.13 -8.65
C VAL A 82 -22.65 -14.99 -9.07
N ILE A 83 -21.57 -14.77 -8.31
CA ILE A 83 -20.56 -13.76 -8.62
C ILE A 83 -19.73 -14.22 -9.83
N GLN A 84 -19.94 -13.59 -10.97
CA GLN A 84 -19.06 -13.75 -12.13
C GLN A 84 -17.76 -12.98 -11.88
N PRO A 85 -16.59 -13.64 -11.97
CA PRO A 85 -15.32 -12.94 -11.82
C PRO A 85 -15.04 -12.09 -13.06
N GLU A 86 -15.27 -10.78 -12.96
CA GLU A 86 -14.71 -9.83 -13.92
C GLU A 86 -13.23 -9.58 -13.58
N GLY A 87 -12.35 -10.42 -14.12
CA GLY A 87 -10.89 -10.28 -14.02
C GLY A 87 -10.23 -10.92 -12.79
N SER A 88 -8.91 -10.70 -12.66
CA SER A 88 -8.15 -11.13 -11.48
C SER A 88 -8.40 -10.15 -10.33
N GLY A 89 -9.02 -10.63 -9.26
CA GLY A 89 -9.33 -9.82 -8.09
C GLY A 89 -8.07 -9.11 -7.56
N GLN A 90 -8.19 -7.82 -7.25
CA GLN A 90 -7.09 -7.05 -6.66
C GLN A 90 -6.61 -7.72 -5.38
N HIS A 91 -5.29 -7.69 -5.13
CA HIS A 91 -4.73 -8.24 -3.90
C HIS A 91 -5.31 -7.48 -2.70
N TYR A 92 -5.85 -8.18 -1.69
CA TYR A 92 -6.60 -7.58 -0.56
C TYR A 92 -5.89 -6.39 0.11
N ALA A 93 -4.56 -6.45 0.21
CA ALA A 93 -3.76 -5.35 0.77
C ALA A 93 -3.79 -4.06 -0.08
N GLU A 94 -3.92 -4.18 -1.40
CA GLU A 94 -4.00 -3.06 -2.34
C GLU A 94 -5.39 -2.44 -2.31
N TRP A 95 -6.44 -3.27 -2.38
CA TRP A 95 -7.83 -2.83 -2.25
C TRP A 95 -8.05 -2.06 -0.93
N ASN A 96 -7.53 -2.57 0.19
CA ASN A 96 -7.65 -1.91 1.48
C ASN A 96 -6.78 -0.63 1.58
N ALA A 97 -5.65 -0.57 0.86
CA ALA A 97 -4.83 0.64 0.80
C ALA A 97 -5.52 1.76 -0.01
N GLU A 98 -6.12 1.43 -1.15
CA GLU A 98 -6.92 2.35 -1.97
C GLU A 98 -8.12 2.89 -1.18
N ARG A 99 -8.89 2.01 -0.54
CA ARG A 99 -10.06 2.42 0.27
C ARG A 99 -9.68 3.26 1.49
N SER A 100 -8.48 3.04 2.06
CA SER A 100 -8.01 3.80 3.23
C SER A 100 -7.20 5.05 2.89
N GLY A 101 -7.07 5.40 1.60
CA GLY A 101 -6.30 6.56 1.13
C GLY A 101 -4.81 6.48 1.45
N LYS A 102 -4.29 5.29 1.77
CA LYS A 102 -2.87 5.11 2.06
C LYS A 102 -2.13 4.96 0.74
N THR A 103 -1.21 5.89 0.49
CA THR A 103 -0.32 5.80 -0.68
C THR A 103 0.42 4.45 -0.61
N THR A 104 0.46 3.67 -1.70
CA THR A 104 1.14 2.35 -1.83
C THR A 104 2.47 2.46 -2.57
N ILE A 105 3.44 1.56 -2.36
CA ILE A 105 4.77 1.67 -3.00
C ILE A 105 4.60 1.79 -4.52
N ARG A 106 3.64 1.05 -5.09
CA ARG A 106 3.19 1.18 -6.48
C ARG A 106 2.83 2.62 -6.87
N ASP A 107 2.07 3.35 -6.05
CA ASP A 107 1.69 4.75 -6.34
C ASP A 107 2.88 5.71 -6.34
N LEU A 108 3.85 5.51 -5.45
CA LEU A 108 5.09 6.30 -5.48
C LEU A 108 5.86 6.04 -6.78
N VAL A 109 5.96 4.77 -7.19
CA VAL A 109 6.61 4.38 -8.44
C VAL A 109 5.86 4.94 -9.65
N ARG A 110 4.52 4.91 -9.66
CA ARG A 110 3.67 5.53 -10.69
C ARG A 110 3.95 7.04 -10.80
N GLN A 111 3.94 7.76 -9.68
CA GLN A 111 4.23 9.20 -9.66
C GLN A 111 5.65 9.52 -10.14
N ASP A 112 6.64 8.72 -9.74
CA ASP A 112 8.02 8.91 -10.18
C ASP A 112 8.18 8.59 -11.68
N LEU A 113 7.48 7.57 -12.18
CA LEU A 113 7.40 7.23 -13.60
C LEU A 113 6.75 8.35 -14.40
N ASP A 114 5.58 8.86 -13.99
CA ASP A 114 4.91 9.98 -14.66
C ASP A 114 5.81 11.23 -14.68
N ALA A 115 6.46 11.54 -13.56
CA ALA A 115 7.41 12.64 -13.48
C ALA A 115 8.69 12.40 -14.30
N ALA A 116 9.02 11.16 -14.65
CA ALA A 116 10.13 10.83 -15.53
C ALA A 116 9.68 10.85 -17.00
N ILE A 117 8.48 10.37 -17.32
CA ILE A 117 7.81 10.44 -18.63
C ILE A 117 7.66 11.90 -19.04
N ALA A 118 7.23 12.79 -18.14
CA ALA A 118 7.08 14.22 -18.42
C ALA A 118 8.38 14.94 -18.84
N VAL A 119 9.55 14.34 -18.59
CA VAL A 119 10.87 14.93 -18.86
C VAL A 119 11.66 14.13 -19.91
N SER A 120 11.20 12.92 -20.25
CA SER A 120 11.89 12.04 -21.19
C SER A 120 11.30 12.16 -22.59
N PHE A 121 12.14 11.96 -23.59
CA PHE A 121 11.74 11.99 -25.00
C PHE A 121 11.82 10.61 -25.65
N THR A 122 12.70 9.73 -25.18
CA THR A 122 12.88 8.35 -25.62
C THR A 122 12.72 7.39 -24.44
N PHE A 123 12.38 6.13 -24.71
CA PHE A 123 12.33 5.11 -23.66
C PHE A 123 13.69 4.93 -22.98
N ALA A 124 14.78 4.95 -23.73
CA ALA A 124 16.13 4.95 -23.17
C ALA A 124 16.36 6.14 -22.20
N SER A 125 15.93 7.35 -22.58
CA SER A 125 16.06 8.53 -21.70
C SER A 125 15.21 8.43 -20.43
N LEU A 126 14.04 7.79 -20.51
CA LEU A 126 13.20 7.50 -19.34
C LEU A 126 13.96 6.60 -18.36
N LEU A 127 14.55 5.50 -18.86
CA LEU A 127 15.29 4.56 -18.03
C LEU A 127 16.52 5.22 -17.38
N ASP A 128 17.22 6.09 -18.10
CA ASP A 128 18.36 6.83 -17.55
C ASP A 128 17.94 7.85 -16.48
N ILE A 129 16.80 8.52 -16.65
CA ILE A 129 16.25 9.40 -15.61
C ILE A 129 15.90 8.59 -14.35
N LEU A 130 15.29 7.41 -14.52
CA LEU A 130 15.00 6.52 -13.39
C LEU A 130 16.27 6.07 -12.68
N ARG A 131 17.30 5.65 -13.43
CA ARG A 131 18.62 5.30 -12.86
C ARG A 131 19.24 6.47 -12.09
N LYS A 132 19.18 7.69 -12.64
CA LYS A 132 19.64 8.92 -11.94
C LYS A 132 18.85 9.22 -10.68
N ARG A 133 17.59 8.78 -10.59
CA ARG A 133 16.75 8.88 -9.38
C ARG A 133 16.98 7.72 -8.39
N GLY A 134 17.95 6.85 -8.64
CA GLY A 134 18.31 5.74 -7.75
C GLY A 134 17.53 4.45 -7.99
N TYR A 135 16.76 4.35 -9.08
CA TYR A 135 16.04 3.13 -9.42
C TYR A 135 16.97 2.12 -10.12
N THR A 136 16.84 0.84 -9.77
CA THR A 136 17.46 -0.26 -10.54
C THR A 136 16.47 -0.75 -11.58
N VAL A 137 16.84 -0.67 -12.86
CA VAL A 137 15.98 -1.06 -13.99
C VAL A 137 16.54 -2.31 -14.66
N LYS A 138 15.68 -3.31 -14.89
CA LYS A 138 15.95 -4.46 -15.77
C LYS A 138 15.24 -4.23 -17.11
N TYR A 139 16.04 -4.09 -18.16
CA TYR A 139 15.59 -3.87 -19.54
C TYR A 139 16.64 -4.42 -20.52
N GLY A 140 16.21 -5.05 -21.61
CA GLY A 140 17.08 -5.59 -22.66
C GLY A 140 16.48 -6.80 -23.39
N PHE A 141 17.16 -7.27 -24.44
CA PHE A 141 16.70 -8.36 -25.31
C PHE A 141 16.41 -9.68 -24.55
N ASN A 142 17.11 -9.93 -23.44
CA ASN A 142 16.92 -11.13 -22.61
C ASN A 142 15.88 -10.94 -21.48
N VAL A 143 15.15 -9.82 -21.44
CA VAL A 143 14.19 -9.50 -20.38
C VAL A 143 12.79 -9.44 -20.96
N LYS A 144 11.94 -10.43 -20.64
CA LYS A 144 10.56 -10.55 -21.14
C LYS A 144 9.64 -9.40 -20.71
N HIS A 145 9.87 -8.82 -19.52
CA HIS A 145 9.06 -7.72 -18.98
C HIS A 145 9.95 -6.68 -18.33
N THR A 146 9.78 -5.41 -18.72
CA THR A 146 10.51 -4.31 -18.11
C THR A 146 10.14 -4.17 -16.64
N ALA A 147 11.15 -4.19 -15.76
CA ALA A 147 10.95 -4.19 -14.31
C ALA A 147 11.85 -3.16 -13.62
N VAL A 148 11.27 -2.46 -12.65
CA VAL A 148 11.86 -1.32 -11.95
C VAL A 148 11.84 -1.57 -10.45
N LYS A 149 12.98 -1.35 -9.79
CA LYS A 149 13.15 -1.50 -8.33
C LYS A 149 13.40 -0.12 -7.72
N PRO A 150 12.54 0.35 -6.79
CA PRO A 150 12.76 1.63 -6.11
C PRO A 150 13.98 1.60 -5.19
N PRO A 151 14.62 2.77 -4.94
CA PRO A 151 15.73 2.88 -4.00
C PRO A 151 15.29 2.42 -2.61
N GLY A 152 16.04 1.50 -1.99
CA GLY A 152 15.69 0.87 -0.71
C GLY A 152 14.51 -0.13 -0.77
N GLY A 153 13.93 -0.38 -1.94
CA GLY A 153 12.89 -1.39 -2.13
C GLY A 153 13.46 -2.81 -2.16
N ALA A 154 12.72 -3.79 -1.62
CA ALA A 154 13.19 -5.17 -1.58
C ALA A 154 13.05 -5.92 -2.93
N ARG A 155 12.02 -5.61 -3.71
CA ARG A 155 11.62 -6.37 -4.91
C ARG A 155 11.54 -5.51 -6.16
N PHE A 156 11.71 -6.15 -7.33
CA PHE A 156 11.45 -5.55 -8.63
C PHE A 156 9.95 -5.52 -8.90
N LEU A 157 9.44 -4.39 -9.41
CA LEU A 157 8.07 -4.24 -9.87
C LEU A 157 8.05 -4.27 -11.39
N ARG A 158 7.22 -5.14 -11.97
CA ARG A 158 6.97 -5.16 -13.42
C ARG A 158 6.13 -3.94 -13.79
N LEU A 159 6.49 -3.24 -14.86
CA LEU A 159 5.74 -2.08 -15.33
C LEU A 159 4.28 -2.43 -15.66
N ASP A 160 4.07 -3.57 -16.31
CA ASP A 160 2.74 -4.10 -16.65
C ASP A 160 1.85 -4.33 -15.41
N SER A 161 2.45 -4.57 -14.24
CA SER A 161 1.73 -4.77 -12.97
C SER A 161 1.37 -3.46 -12.24
N LEU A 162 1.72 -2.30 -12.81
CA LEU A 162 1.37 -0.99 -12.28
C LEU A 162 0.04 -0.48 -12.86
N GLY A 163 -0.46 -1.10 -13.93
CA GLY A 163 -1.70 -0.74 -14.62
C GLY A 163 -1.51 -0.72 -16.13
N GLU A 164 -2.61 -0.75 -16.87
CA GLU A 164 -2.62 -0.79 -18.34
C GLU A 164 -1.89 0.42 -18.96
N ASP A 165 -2.02 1.56 -18.31
CA ASP A 165 -1.37 2.84 -18.61
C ASP A 165 0.16 2.84 -18.50
N TYR A 166 0.74 1.85 -17.82
CA TYR A 166 2.16 1.74 -17.54
C TYR A 166 2.82 0.56 -18.26
N THR A 167 2.09 -0.11 -19.16
CA THR A 167 2.70 -1.08 -20.08
C THR A 167 3.77 -0.39 -20.95
N GLU A 168 4.76 -1.14 -21.41
CA GLU A 168 5.82 -0.60 -22.25
C GLU A 168 5.26 0.09 -23.51
N GLU A 169 4.24 -0.50 -24.12
CA GLU A 169 3.53 0.05 -25.26
C GLU A 169 2.82 1.36 -24.91
N ALA A 170 2.08 1.42 -23.80
CA ALA A 170 1.41 2.64 -23.36
C ALA A 170 2.39 3.77 -23.05
N ILE A 171 3.53 3.46 -22.40
CA ILE A 171 4.59 4.43 -22.13
C ILE A 171 5.22 4.94 -23.43
N LEU A 172 5.51 4.04 -24.38
CA LEU A 172 6.01 4.41 -25.71
C LEU A 172 5.02 5.29 -26.45
N GLN A 173 3.72 4.97 -26.40
CA GLN A 173 2.67 5.80 -26.98
C GLN A 173 2.59 7.18 -26.31
N ARG A 174 2.68 7.27 -24.98
CA ARG A 174 2.71 8.55 -24.25
C ARG A 174 3.91 9.40 -24.65
N LEU A 175 5.09 8.80 -24.75
CA LEU A 175 6.30 9.49 -25.23
C LEU A 175 6.17 9.92 -26.70
N ARG A 176 5.56 9.08 -27.56
CA ARG A 176 5.28 9.43 -28.96
C ARG A 176 4.27 10.57 -29.07
N ARG A 177 3.20 10.57 -28.26
CA ARG A 177 2.23 11.68 -28.19
C ARG A 177 2.91 12.98 -27.79
N GLN A 178 3.82 12.95 -26.82
CA GLN A 178 4.63 14.13 -26.45
C GLN A 178 5.54 14.62 -27.59
N ARG A 179 6.07 13.72 -28.43
CA ARG A 179 6.78 14.09 -29.68
C ARG A 179 5.83 14.62 -30.76
N GLY A 180 4.63 14.06 -30.84
CA GLY A 180 3.58 14.45 -31.79
C GLY A 180 3.05 15.87 -31.57
N VAL A 181 3.30 16.48 -30.41
CA VAL A 181 2.95 17.90 -30.18
C VAL A 181 3.75 18.87 -31.06
N THR A 182 4.86 18.44 -31.71
CA THR A 182 5.51 19.24 -32.77
C THR A 182 5.03 18.94 -34.20
N ALA A 183 4.11 17.99 -34.40
CA ALA A 183 3.45 17.77 -35.69
C ALA A 183 1.95 18.05 -35.53
N ALA A 184 1.51 19.19 -36.08
CA ALA A 184 0.15 19.73 -36.10
C ALA A 184 -0.98 18.70 -35.87
N ILE A 185 -1.56 18.71 -34.66
CA ILE A 185 -2.84 18.07 -34.36
C ILE A 185 -3.94 19.14 -34.55
N PRO A 186 -5.01 18.89 -35.33
CA PRO A 186 -6.20 19.73 -35.31
C PRO A 186 -6.82 19.64 -33.90
N PRO A 187 -7.14 20.76 -33.22
CA PRO A 187 -7.50 20.73 -31.81
C PRO A 187 -8.82 19.97 -31.58
N GLU A 188 -8.76 18.88 -30.81
CA GLU A 188 -9.95 18.29 -30.19
C GLU A 188 -10.56 19.33 -29.23
N GLN A 189 -11.79 19.73 -29.52
CA GLN A 189 -12.56 20.69 -28.76
C GLN A 189 -13.04 20.04 -27.44
N SER A 190 -12.13 19.90 -26.47
CA SER A 190 -12.56 19.91 -25.07
C SER A 190 -13.16 21.28 -24.76
N GLU A 191 -14.26 21.34 -24.02
CA GLU A 191 -14.85 22.60 -23.56
C GLU A 191 -13.83 23.37 -22.73
N SER A 192 -13.09 24.25 -23.41
CA SER A 192 -12.09 25.08 -22.78
C SER A 192 -12.79 25.95 -21.74
N LYS A 193 -12.38 25.84 -20.48
CA LYS A 193 -12.76 26.84 -19.46
C LYS A 193 -12.28 28.20 -19.97
N ARG A 194 -13.19 29.03 -20.47
CA ARG A 194 -12.89 30.38 -20.94
C ARG A 194 -12.58 31.25 -19.73
N TYR A 195 -11.29 31.41 -19.44
CA TYR A 195 -10.83 32.42 -18.50
C TYR A 195 -10.87 33.79 -19.19
N THR A 196 -11.86 34.61 -18.87
CA THR A 196 -11.88 36.00 -19.30
C THR A 196 -10.86 36.78 -18.47
N ILE A 197 -9.69 37.05 -19.07
CA ILE A 197 -8.64 37.87 -18.44
C ILE A 197 -9.17 39.30 -18.30
N ARG A 198 -9.65 39.67 -17.10
CA ARG A 198 -10.23 41.01 -16.83
C ARG A 198 -9.24 42.17 -16.97
N LYS A 199 -7.93 41.92 -16.89
CA LYS A 199 -6.87 42.91 -17.07
C LYS A 199 -5.71 42.30 -17.85
N GLN A 200 -5.37 42.86 -19.01
CA GLN A 200 -4.19 42.40 -19.74
C GLN A 200 -2.93 42.59 -18.87
N PRO A 201 -2.09 41.57 -18.68
CA PRO A 201 -0.82 41.76 -18.00
C PRO A 201 0.02 42.74 -18.81
N ARG A 202 0.53 43.80 -18.16
CA ARG A 202 1.45 44.75 -18.79
C ARG A 202 2.65 43.98 -19.36
N ARG A 203 2.73 43.88 -20.69
CA ARG A 203 3.86 43.25 -21.39
C ARG A 203 5.01 44.25 -21.39
N TYR A 204 6.01 44.03 -20.55
CA TYR A 204 7.24 44.80 -20.60
C TYR A 204 8.14 44.27 -21.74
N PRO A 205 8.80 45.16 -22.51
CA PRO A 205 9.72 44.73 -23.54
C PRO A 205 10.88 43.91 -22.93
N PRO A 206 11.36 42.87 -23.63
CA PRO A 206 12.44 42.02 -23.14
C PRO A 206 13.71 42.85 -22.92
N VAL A 207 14.37 42.60 -21.80
CA VAL A 207 15.55 43.36 -21.40
C VAL A 207 16.78 42.82 -22.14
N LYS A 208 17.49 43.69 -22.87
CA LYS A 208 18.72 43.33 -23.58
C LYS A 208 19.81 42.91 -22.57
N ARG A 209 20.52 41.81 -22.86
CA ARG A 209 21.67 41.35 -22.07
C ARG A 209 22.74 42.45 -22.05
N GLY A 210 23.31 42.75 -20.89
CA GLY A 210 24.32 43.83 -20.73
C GLY A 210 23.77 45.24 -20.52
N SER A 211 22.44 45.46 -20.62
CA SER A 211 21.85 46.79 -20.37
C SER A 211 21.82 47.15 -18.87
N PHE A 212 21.82 48.44 -18.54
CA PHE A 212 21.61 48.93 -17.17
C PHE A 212 20.31 48.37 -16.55
N ARG A 213 19.25 48.22 -17.35
CA ARG A 213 17.99 47.60 -16.91
C ARG A 213 18.18 46.14 -16.50
N ALA A 214 19.07 45.39 -17.15
CA ALA A 214 19.41 44.02 -16.76
C ALA A 214 20.22 43.99 -15.46
N LEU A 215 21.14 44.94 -15.28
CA LEU A 215 21.96 45.09 -14.08
C LEU A 215 21.08 45.41 -12.85
N TYR A 216 20.17 46.38 -12.96
CA TYR A 216 19.24 46.72 -11.89
C TYR A 216 18.26 45.58 -11.58
N LEU A 217 17.76 44.86 -12.59
CA LEU A 217 16.96 43.64 -12.36
C LEU A 217 17.73 42.54 -11.64
N TYR A 218 19.02 42.36 -11.97
CA TYR A 218 19.89 41.40 -11.30
C TYR A 218 20.13 41.78 -9.84
N TYR A 219 20.40 43.06 -9.56
CA TYR A 219 20.52 43.57 -8.19
C TYR A 219 19.22 43.41 -7.38
N LEU A 220 18.07 43.75 -7.97
CA LEU A 220 16.76 43.52 -7.36
C LEU A 220 16.50 42.04 -7.09
N TYR A 221 16.93 41.14 -7.99
CA TYR A 221 16.84 39.69 -7.77
C TYR A 221 17.73 39.22 -6.61
N LEU A 222 18.95 39.75 -6.48
CA LEU A 222 19.86 39.43 -5.38
C LEU A 222 19.31 39.91 -4.03
N LEU A 223 18.68 41.09 -4.00
CA LEU A 223 18.07 41.67 -2.80
C LEU A 223 16.69 41.07 -2.47
N SER A 224 16.02 40.44 -3.44
CA SER A 224 14.74 39.80 -3.21
C SER A 224 14.88 38.57 -2.31
N PRO A 225 13.94 38.31 -1.38
CA PRO A 225 13.92 37.08 -0.60
C PRO A 225 13.90 35.89 -1.57
N GLN A 226 14.95 35.07 -1.55
CA GLN A 226 14.99 33.90 -2.41
C GLN A 226 13.83 32.98 -2.04
N LYS A 227 12.83 32.89 -2.93
CA LYS A 227 11.77 31.88 -2.81
C LYS A 227 12.46 30.53 -2.88
N LYS A 228 12.66 29.89 -1.71
CA LYS A 228 13.17 28.53 -1.62
C LYS A 228 12.25 27.67 -2.47
N ARG A 229 12.76 27.17 -3.61
CA ARG A 229 12.00 26.21 -4.41
C ARG A 229 11.71 25.02 -3.50
N PRO A 230 10.48 24.49 -3.46
CA PRO A 230 10.20 23.31 -2.67
C PRO A 230 11.18 22.23 -3.08
N GLN A 231 12.07 21.86 -2.15
CA GLN A 231 13.06 20.84 -2.40
C GLN A 231 12.31 19.54 -2.61
N LYS A 232 12.54 18.88 -3.75
CA LYS A 232 11.91 17.59 -4.02
C LYS A 232 12.40 16.61 -2.96
N VAL A 233 11.49 16.21 -2.09
CA VAL A 233 11.77 15.28 -0.98
C VAL A 233 12.22 13.94 -1.56
N PRO A 234 13.38 13.39 -1.14
CA PRO A 234 13.86 12.10 -1.62
C PRO A 234 12.83 10.97 -1.41
N PHE A 235 12.87 9.96 -2.27
CA PHE A 235 11.95 8.82 -2.20
C PHE A 235 11.96 8.14 -0.83
N GLU A 236 13.14 7.96 -0.24
CA GLU A 236 13.31 7.34 1.08
C GLU A 236 12.55 8.11 2.16
N THR A 237 12.71 9.44 2.20
CA THR A 237 11.97 10.30 3.13
C THR A 237 10.46 10.22 2.89
N ARG A 238 10.00 10.18 1.62
CA ARG A 238 8.57 10.00 1.29
C ARG A 238 8.03 8.64 1.72
N ALA A 239 8.84 7.58 1.64
CA ALA A 239 8.50 6.26 2.12
C ALA A 239 8.34 6.25 3.65
N GLU A 240 9.22 6.95 4.38
CA GLU A 240 9.13 7.07 5.84
C GLU A 240 7.95 7.94 6.31
N VAL A 241 7.55 8.97 5.54
CA VAL A 241 6.34 9.78 5.85
C VAL A 241 5.08 8.92 5.97
N ARG A 242 4.98 7.80 5.25
CA ARG A 242 3.85 6.87 5.39
C ARG A 242 3.79 6.19 6.75
N ARG A 243 4.95 6.01 7.37
CA ARG A 243 5.09 5.47 8.72
C ARG A 243 4.91 6.54 9.79
N ALA A 244 4.73 7.82 9.44
CA ALA A 244 4.55 8.91 10.41
C ALA A 244 3.42 8.64 11.41
N LYS A 245 2.29 8.07 10.95
CA LYS A 245 1.19 7.67 11.86
C LYS A 245 1.64 6.62 12.87
N GLN A 246 2.47 5.67 12.44
CA GLN A 246 3.04 4.65 13.32
C GLN A 246 4.05 5.28 14.30
N TYR A 247 4.96 6.12 13.83
CA TYR A 247 5.92 6.82 14.69
C TYR A 247 5.24 7.67 15.76
N ARG A 248 4.17 8.37 15.39
CA ARG A 248 3.34 9.12 16.34
C ARG A 248 2.76 8.21 17.43
N GLN A 249 2.23 7.05 17.07
CA GLN A 249 1.70 6.10 18.07
C GLN A 249 2.79 5.55 18.99
N GLN A 250 3.98 5.28 18.44
CA GLN A 250 5.13 4.83 19.23
C GLN A 250 5.59 5.92 20.21
N PHE A 251 5.70 7.16 19.73
CA PHE A 251 6.07 8.31 20.56
C PHE A 251 5.09 8.51 21.72
N PHE A 252 3.77 8.48 21.46
CA PHE A 252 2.79 8.62 22.53
C PHE A 252 2.84 7.49 23.57
N LEU A 253 3.22 6.27 23.18
CA LEU A 253 3.42 5.18 24.13
C LEU A 253 4.65 5.44 25.01
N LEU A 254 5.78 5.81 24.40
CA LEU A 254 6.99 6.16 25.14
C LEU A 254 6.74 7.33 26.11
N GLN A 255 5.97 8.33 25.68
CA GLN A 255 5.58 9.46 26.51
C GLN A 255 4.62 9.05 27.65
N LYS A 256 3.65 8.18 27.38
CA LYS A 256 2.68 7.69 28.38
C LYS A 256 3.35 6.98 29.55
N TYR A 257 4.44 6.26 29.27
CA TYR A 257 5.16 5.44 30.25
C TYR A 257 6.54 5.99 30.63
N HIS A 258 6.89 7.20 30.15
CA HIS A 258 8.19 7.84 30.39
C HIS A 258 9.38 6.92 30.12
N ILE A 259 9.38 6.28 28.95
CA ILE A 259 10.43 5.34 28.53
C ILE A 259 11.47 6.07 27.69
N ASP A 260 12.69 6.14 28.19
CA ASP A 260 13.84 6.72 27.49
C ASP A 260 14.86 5.65 27.10
N THR A 261 14.95 4.56 27.86
CA THR A 261 15.97 3.52 27.65
C THR A 261 15.40 2.20 27.13
N LYS A 262 16.27 1.41 26.48
CA LYS A 262 15.92 0.05 26.03
C LYS A 262 15.51 -0.89 27.18
N PRO A 263 16.22 -0.97 28.33
CA PRO A 263 15.80 -1.85 29.43
C PRO A 263 14.44 -1.45 30.02
N GLU A 264 14.11 -0.15 30.09
CA GLU A 264 12.77 0.31 30.51
C GLU A 264 11.67 -0.20 29.57
N LEU A 265 11.93 -0.22 28.25
CA LEU A 265 11.00 -0.77 27.28
C LEU A 265 10.80 -2.29 27.44
N GLU A 266 11.86 -3.02 27.75
CA GLU A 266 11.82 -4.47 28.01
C GLU A 266 11.03 -4.77 29.30
N MET A 267 11.32 -4.06 30.39
CA MET A 267 10.56 -4.16 31.65
C MET A 267 9.06 -3.91 31.45
N LEU A 268 8.70 -2.88 30.66
CA LEU A 268 7.31 -2.62 30.35
C LEU A 268 6.68 -3.71 29.48
N SER A 269 7.44 -4.24 28.51
CA SER A 269 6.97 -5.38 27.70
C SER A 269 6.69 -6.60 28.58
N ASP A 270 7.53 -6.88 29.57
CA ASP A 270 7.36 -7.99 30.50
C ASP A 270 6.15 -7.76 31.42
N ALA A 271 6.01 -6.55 31.97
CA ALA A 271 4.86 -6.18 32.81
C ALA A 271 3.52 -6.34 32.05
N LEU A 272 3.43 -5.82 30.82
CA LEU A 272 2.24 -5.96 29.98
C LEU A 272 1.98 -7.43 29.57
N SER A 273 3.03 -8.22 29.40
CA SER A 273 2.91 -9.64 29.09
C SER A 273 2.36 -10.42 30.27
N ASN A 274 2.81 -10.11 31.49
CA ASN A 274 2.29 -10.71 32.72
C ASN A 274 0.82 -10.35 32.95
N GLU A 275 0.46 -9.08 32.80
CA GLU A 275 -0.93 -8.62 32.91
C GLU A 275 -1.83 -9.32 31.87
N MET A 276 -1.36 -9.43 30.62
CA MET A 276 -2.06 -10.17 29.57
C MET A 276 -2.24 -11.64 29.94
N GLN A 277 -1.22 -12.28 30.53
CA GLN A 277 -1.27 -13.69 30.90
C GLN A 277 -2.34 -13.93 31.98
N ILE A 278 -2.39 -13.07 33.01
CA ILE A 278 -3.41 -13.14 34.07
C ILE A 278 -4.82 -13.06 33.48
N LEU A 279 -5.08 -12.11 32.57
CA LEU A 279 -6.39 -11.96 31.93
C LEU A 279 -6.72 -13.12 30.98
N VAL A 280 -5.71 -13.67 30.30
CA VAL A 280 -5.88 -14.86 29.44
C VAL A 280 -6.26 -16.07 30.29
N ASP A 281 -5.61 -16.28 31.42
CA ASP A 281 -5.88 -17.43 32.30
C ASP A 281 -7.27 -17.31 32.94
N ARG A 282 -7.64 -16.12 33.43
CA ARG A 282 -9.01 -15.85 33.90
C ARG A 282 -10.07 -16.09 32.82
N ARG A 283 -9.79 -15.72 31.56
CA ARG A 283 -10.69 -16.02 30.44
C ARG A 283 -10.79 -17.52 30.13
N LYS A 284 -9.72 -18.30 30.33
CA LYS A 284 -9.75 -19.77 30.17
C LYS A 284 -10.66 -20.41 31.22
N GLU A 285 -10.60 -19.95 32.47
CA GLU A 285 -11.48 -20.42 33.54
C GLU A 285 -12.96 -20.15 33.20
N LEU A 286 -13.28 -18.93 32.74
CA LEU A 286 -14.65 -18.62 32.30
C LEU A 286 -15.10 -19.47 31.10
N TYR A 287 -14.18 -19.80 30.18
CA TYR A 287 -14.51 -20.74 29.10
C TYR A 287 -14.75 -22.16 29.59
N ALA A 288 -14.08 -22.62 30.65
CA ALA A 288 -14.35 -23.91 31.26
C ALA A 288 -15.74 -23.91 31.92
N LEU A 289 -16.05 -22.87 32.72
CA LEU A 289 -17.35 -22.71 33.37
C LEU A 289 -18.51 -22.59 32.36
N ARG A 290 -18.31 -21.86 31.26
CA ARG A 290 -19.31 -21.75 30.18
C ARG A 290 -19.66 -23.09 29.55
N ARG A 291 -18.71 -24.06 29.51
CA ARG A 291 -18.99 -25.41 28.97
C ARG A 291 -19.90 -26.21 29.90
N GLU A 292 -19.82 -25.97 31.20
CA GLU A 292 -20.64 -26.67 32.20
C GLU A 292 -22.02 -26.02 32.34
N GLN A 293 -22.08 -24.69 32.41
CA GLN A 293 -23.32 -23.93 32.59
C GLN A 293 -23.31 -22.66 31.71
N PRO A 294 -23.96 -22.67 30.55
CA PRO A 294 -24.07 -21.47 29.71
C PRO A 294 -24.97 -20.42 30.38
N SER A 295 -24.45 -19.21 30.56
CA SER A 295 -25.16 -18.07 31.14
C SER A 295 -24.78 -16.78 30.42
N GLU A 296 -25.75 -15.87 30.23
CA GLU A 296 -25.53 -14.57 29.61
C GLU A 296 -24.52 -13.71 30.39
N GLN A 297 -24.46 -13.89 31.72
CA GLN A 297 -23.49 -13.18 32.58
C GLN A 297 -22.04 -13.60 32.26
N LEU A 298 -21.82 -14.90 32.02
CA LEU A 298 -20.50 -15.41 31.65
C LEU A 298 -20.06 -14.90 30.28
N ASP A 299 -20.98 -14.77 29.33
CA ASP A 299 -20.69 -14.22 28.01
C ASP A 299 -20.33 -12.74 28.09
N ALA A 300 -21.05 -11.96 28.91
CA ALA A 300 -20.71 -10.56 29.18
C ALA A 300 -19.32 -10.41 29.84
N ASP A 301 -18.99 -11.28 30.79
CA ASP A 301 -17.67 -11.29 31.45
C ASP A 301 -16.55 -11.65 30.47
N ILE A 302 -16.75 -12.66 29.61
CA ILE A 302 -15.79 -13.04 28.55
C ILE A 302 -15.58 -11.88 27.56
N ASP A 303 -16.65 -11.18 27.19
CA ASP A 303 -16.57 -10.02 26.31
C ASP A 303 -15.84 -8.85 26.97
N SER A 304 -16.07 -8.61 28.26
CA SER A 304 -15.36 -7.59 29.03
C SER A 304 -13.85 -7.87 29.11
N LEU A 305 -13.45 -9.13 29.41
CA LEU A 305 -12.05 -9.55 29.40
C LEU A 305 -11.45 -9.44 28.00
N THR A 306 -12.22 -9.80 26.97
CA THR A 306 -11.78 -9.64 25.58
C THR A 306 -11.57 -8.18 25.22
N ALA A 307 -12.40 -7.26 25.73
CA ALA A 307 -12.22 -5.82 25.55
C ALA A 307 -10.96 -5.31 26.25
N GLN A 308 -10.65 -5.77 27.47
CA GLN A 308 -9.43 -5.42 28.23
C GLN A 308 -8.15 -5.98 27.58
N LEU A 309 -8.20 -7.16 26.95
CA LEU A 309 -7.05 -7.74 26.24
C LEU A 309 -6.66 -6.97 24.97
N ARG A 310 -7.61 -6.27 24.32
CA ARG A 310 -7.35 -5.53 23.07
C ARG A 310 -6.29 -4.42 23.21
N PRO A 311 -6.36 -3.50 24.20
CA PRO A 311 -5.33 -2.48 24.40
C PRO A 311 -3.97 -3.08 24.76
N LEU A 312 -3.90 -4.06 25.66
CA LEU A 312 -2.64 -4.72 26.06
C LEU A 312 -1.93 -5.35 24.85
N ARG A 313 -2.67 -6.09 24.02
CA ARG A 313 -2.12 -6.65 22.76
C ARG A 313 -1.68 -5.58 21.77
N ARG A 314 -2.30 -4.40 21.79
CA ARG A 314 -1.90 -3.29 20.93
C ARG A 314 -0.61 -2.66 21.43
N GLU A 315 -0.49 -2.43 22.74
CA GLU A 315 0.69 -1.84 23.37
C GLU A 315 1.90 -2.77 23.25
N LEU A 316 1.76 -4.07 23.52
CA LEU A 316 2.83 -5.06 23.28
C LEU A 316 3.31 -5.08 21.83
N ARG A 317 2.38 -5.02 20.86
CA ARG A 317 2.73 -4.92 19.44
C ARG A 317 3.48 -3.63 19.12
N LEU A 318 3.19 -2.52 19.81
CA LEU A 318 3.93 -1.28 19.66
C LEU A 318 5.32 -1.38 20.27
N CYS A 319 5.48 -1.94 21.48
CA CYS A 319 6.78 -2.14 22.13
C CYS A 319 7.72 -2.99 21.26
N ARG A 320 7.24 -4.13 20.75
CA ARG A 320 8.01 -4.97 19.82
C ARG A 320 8.45 -4.19 18.57
N LYS A 321 7.54 -3.41 17.98
CA LYS A 321 7.89 -2.58 16.81
C LYS A 321 8.92 -1.50 17.18
N ILE A 322 8.82 -0.87 18.33
CA ILE A 322 9.81 0.13 18.78
C ILE A 322 11.18 -0.52 18.86
N ALA A 323 11.30 -1.70 19.50
CA ALA A 323 12.55 -2.44 19.59
C ALA A 323 13.13 -2.81 18.20
N GLU A 324 12.28 -3.23 17.25
CA GLU A 324 12.70 -3.55 15.87
C GLU A 324 13.14 -2.30 15.07
N TYR A 325 12.47 -1.16 15.23
CA TYR A 325 12.73 0.05 14.43
C TYR A 325 13.80 0.97 15.00
N ALA A 326 13.99 1.02 16.33
CA ALA A 326 14.97 1.88 16.99
C ALA A 326 16.40 1.79 16.38
N PRO A 327 17.01 0.60 16.19
CA PRO A 327 18.36 0.51 15.62
C PRO A 327 18.40 0.97 14.16
N ARG A 328 17.34 0.69 13.39
CA ARG A 328 17.22 1.13 11.99
C ARG A 328 17.13 2.65 11.89
N MET A 329 16.35 3.29 12.77
CA MET A 329 16.19 4.74 12.81
C MET A 329 17.51 5.43 13.19
N LEU A 330 18.23 4.91 14.19
CA LEU A 330 19.55 5.42 14.56
C LEU A 330 20.54 5.35 13.40
N LYS A 331 20.60 4.22 12.69
CA LYS A 331 21.45 4.07 11.50
C LYS A 331 21.12 5.07 10.40
N GLN A 332 19.83 5.27 10.12
CA GLN A 332 19.38 6.21 9.09
C GLN A 332 19.69 7.67 9.46
N VAL A 333 19.57 8.04 10.74
CA VAL A 333 19.96 9.37 11.23
C VAL A 333 21.47 9.57 11.07
N GLN A 334 22.29 8.57 11.42
CA GLN A 334 23.73 8.62 11.22
C GLN A 334 24.12 8.78 9.74
N GLU A 335 23.52 7.99 8.85
CA GLU A 335 23.74 8.08 7.39
C GLU A 335 23.30 9.43 6.80
N SER A 336 22.25 10.05 7.35
CA SER A 336 21.79 11.37 6.91
C SER A 336 22.66 12.53 7.41
N ASN A 337 23.29 12.36 8.58
CA ASN A 337 24.16 13.35 9.20
C ASN A 337 25.60 13.29 8.68
N THR A 338 26.00 12.18 8.05
CA THR A 338 27.28 12.13 7.32
C THR A 338 27.21 13.06 6.11
N PRO A 339 28.08 14.08 6.02
CA PRO A 339 28.07 15.00 4.90
C PRO A 339 28.33 14.23 3.60
N PRO A 340 27.59 14.53 2.50
CA PRO A 340 27.88 13.91 1.23
C PRO A 340 29.32 14.23 0.86
N THR A 341 30.12 13.20 0.60
CA THR A 341 31.45 13.32 -0.01
C THR A 341 31.29 14.12 -1.30
N LYS A 342 31.57 15.42 -1.22
CA LYS A 342 31.47 16.35 -2.34
C LYS A 342 32.56 15.98 -3.33
N ASN A 343 32.22 15.16 -4.32
CA ASN A 343 32.87 15.24 -5.63
C ASN A 343 32.46 16.58 -6.26
N HIS A 344 33.07 17.67 -5.80
CA HIS A 344 33.01 18.96 -6.49
C HIS A 344 33.90 18.86 -7.73
N ALA A 345 33.29 18.50 -8.86
CA ALA A 345 33.83 18.92 -10.14
C ALA A 345 33.84 20.46 -10.16
N PRO A 346 34.94 21.12 -10.54
CA PRO A 346 35.05 22.58 -10.47
C PRO A 346 33.98 23.23 -11.37
N ASN A 347 33.26 24.18 -10.77
CA ASN A 347 32.11 24.86 -11.33
C ASN A 347 32.53 25.89 -12.41
N LYS A 348 33.00 25.40 -13.58
CA LYS A 348 33.38 26.22 -14.76
C LYS A 348 32.25 27.12 -15.28
N ALA A 349 31.00 26.90 -14.84
CA ALA A 349 29.85 27.73 -15.23
C ALA A 349 29.77 29.07 -14.47
N ARG A 350 30.44 29.20 -13.32
CA ARG A 350 30.42 30.43 -12.50
C ARG A 350 31.40 31.50 -13.01
N GLU A 351 32.55 31.08 -13.55
CA GLU A 351 33.56 31.98 -14.14
C GLU A 351 33.07 32.70 -15.40
N ARG A 352 32.32 32.02 -16.28
CA ARG A 352 31.79 32.62 -17.52
C ARG A 352 30.78 33.74 -17.30
N ARG A 353 30.22 33.89 -16.08
CA ARG A 353 29.24 34.95 -15.77
C ARG A 353 29.89 36.26 -15.33
N HIS A 354 31.11 36.21 -14.80
CA HIS A 354 31.87 37.39 -14.38
C HIS A 354 32.66 38.03 -15.52
N SER A 355 32.95 37.29 -16.60
CA SER A 355 33.67 37.84 -17.77
C SER A 355 32.83 38.75 -18.66
N LEU A 356 31.51 38.83 -18.45
CA LEU A 356 30.60 39.64 -19.26
C LEU A 356 30.46 41.10 -18.77
N TRP A 357 31.11 41.45 -17.67
CA TRP A 357 31.00 42.76 -17.01
C TRP A 357 32.37 43.37 -16.67
N ARG A 358 33.42 42.94 -17.37
CA ARG A 358 34.73 43.59 -17.36
C ARG A 358 34.86 44.52 -18.54
#